data_AF-A0A370R303-F1
#
_entry.id   AF-A0A370R303-F1
#
_cell.length_a   1.000
_cell.length_b   1.000
_cell.length_c   1.000
_cell.angle_alpha   90.00
_cell.angle_beta   90.00
_cell.angle_gamma   90.00
#
_symmetry.space_group_name_H-M   'P 1'
#
loop_
_entity.id
_entity.type
_entity.pdbx_description
1 polymer ?
#
loop_
_entity_poly.entity_id
_entity_poly.type
_entity_poly.pdbx_seq_one_letter_code
_entity_poly.pdbx_strand_id
1 'polypeptide(L)' 'MNVKSEVKFWLQQQHTDNPDTYFTTAEIALPCNLSVYQARYYLLGLASEGCVEKKEFGKGKPILWRLTPAG' A
#
# COMPACT_ATOMS: atom_id res chain seq x y z
N MET A 1 -18.62 -3.60 0.70
CA MET A 1 -17.28 -3.47 1.32
C MET A 1 -16.50 -2.44 0.52
N ASN A 2 -15.68 -1.62 1.18
CA ASN A 2 -14.89 -0.57 0.52
C ASN A 2 -13.48 -1.11 0.25
N VAL A 3 -13.13 -1.30 -1.03
CA VAL A 3 -11.85 -1.88 -1.46
C VAL A 3 -10.64 -1.13 -0.87
N LYS A 4 -10.77 0.18 -0.67
CA LYS A 4 -9.73 0.99 -0.03
C LYS A 4 -9.47 0.54 1.42
N SER A 5 -10.53 0.17 2.15
CA SER A 5 -10.43 -0.34 3.52
C SER A 5 -9.79 -1.72 3.57
N GLU A 6 -10.02 -2.57 2.56
CA GLU A 6 -9.37 -3.89 2.46
C GLU A 6 -7.86 -3.77 2.24
N VAL A 7 -7.44 -2.87 1.33
CA VAL A 7 -6.02 -2.55 1.12
C VAL A 7 -5.37 -2.04 2.41
N LYS A 8 -6.05 -1.14 3.14
CA LYS A 8 -5.56 -0.63 4.43
C LYS A 8 -5.44 -1.75 5.47
N PHE A 9 -6.47 -2.58 5.60
CA PHE A 9 -6.49 -3.68 6.56
C PHE A 9 -5.38 -4.70 6.31
N TRP A 10 -5.10 -5.02 5.04
CA TRP A 10 -3.99 -5.90 4.70
C TRP A 10 -2.64 -5.30 5.12
N LEU A 11 -2.40 -4.02 4.83
CA LEU A 11 -1.17 -3.32 5.25
C LEU A 11 -1.02 -3.26 6.78
N GLN A 12 -2.11 -3.11 7.53
CA GLN A 12 -2.10 -3.13 8.99
C GLN A 12 -1.69 -4.49 9.56
N GLN A 13 -2.17 -5.58 8.95
CA GLN A 13 -1.74 -6.93 9.33
C GLN A 13 -0.23 -7.10 9.12
N GLN A 14 0.29 -6.72 7.95
CA GLN A 14 1.72 -6.82 7.67
C GLN A 14 2.59 -5.91 8.55
N HIS A 15 2.09 -4.71 8.89
CA HIS A 15 2.79 -3.78 9.78
C HIS A 15 2.92 -4.30 11.21
N THR A 16 1.96 -5.12 11.68
CA THR A 16 2.02 -5.72 13.02
C THR A 16 3.23 -6.65 13.16
N ASP A 17 3.53 -7.40 12.10
CA ASP A 17 4.64 -8.35 12.07
C ASP A 17 5.98 -7.64 11.77
N ASN A 18 5.97 -6.60 10.94
CA ASN A 18 7.18 -5.84 10.61
C ASN A 18 6.87 -4.38 10.17
N PRO A 19 6.91 -3.41 11.09
CA PRO A 19 6.44 -2.03 10.85
C PRO A 19 7.30 -1.24 9.86
N ASP A 20 8.52 -1.70 9.57
CA ASP A 20 9.44 -1.05 8.65
C ASP A 20 9.41 -1.65 7.22
N THR A 21 8.57 -2.65 6.99
CA THR A 21 8.50 -3.31 5.69
C THR A 21 7.81 -2.45 4.65
N TYR A 22 8.45 -2.37 3.49
CA TYR A 22 7.89 -1.78 2.29
C TYR A 22 7.42 -2.87 1.34
N PHE A 23 6.27 -2.65 0.71
CA PHE A 23 5.68 -3.55 -0.28
C PHE A 23 5.54 -2.84 -1.63
N THR A 24 5.78 -3.56 -2.71
CA THR A 24 5.45 -3.11 -4.05
C THR A 24 3.94 -3.07 -4.25
N THR A 25 3.47 -2.26 -5.20
CA THR A 25 2.05 -2.28 -5.59
C THR A 25 1.56 -3.67 -5.99
N ALA A 26 2.42 -4.50 -6.60
CA ALA A 26 2.05 -5.85 -7.04
C ALA A 26 1.86 -6.81 -5.86
N GLU A 27 2.71 -6.75 -4.84
CA GLU A 27 2.59 -7.54 -3.62
C GLU A 27 1.32 -7.21 -2.84
N ILE A 28 0.84 -5.97 -2.91
CA ILE A 28 -0.42 -5.53 -2.29
C ILE A 28 -1.62 -5.95 -3.14
N ALA A 29 -1.50 -5.85 -4.47
CA ALA A 29 -2.60 -6.12 -5.40
C ALA A 29 -3.05 -7.58 -5.39
N LEU A 30 -2.09 -8.51 -5.32
CA LEU A 30 -2.34 -9.95 -5.35
C LEU A 30 -3.29 -10.44 -4.22
N PRO A 31 -3.00 -10.21 -2.93
CA PRO A 31 -3.87 -10.65 -1.84
C PRO A 31 -5.21 -9.90 -1.79
N CYS A 32 -5.29 -8.70 -2.36
CA CYS A 32 -6.53 -7.92 -2.44
C CYS A 32 -7.39 -8.28 -3.67
N ASN A 33 -6.97 -9.23 -4.51
CA ASN A 33 -7.61 -9.56 -5.78
C ASN A 33 -7.85 -8.32 -6.68
N LEU A 34 -6.84 -7.45 -6.76
CA LEU A 34 -6.86 -6.22 -7.55
C LEU A 34 -5.87 -6.31 -8.70
N SER A 35 -6.14 -5.56 -9.77
CA SER A 35 -5.08 -5.21 -10.71
C SER A 35 -4.08 -4.24 -10.05
N VAL A 36 -2.84 -4.24 -10.53
CA VAL A 36 -1.80 -3.30 -10.10
C VAL A 36 -2.27 -1.84 -10.26
N TYR A 37 -3.05 -1.54 -11.29
CA TYR A 37 -3.62 -0.20 -11.51
C TYR A 37 -4.65 0.19 -10.46
N GLN A 38 -5.57 -0.71 -10.12
CA GLN A 38 -6.56 -0.48 -9.06
C GLN A 38 -5.89 -0.32 -7.70
N ALA A 39 -4.96 -1.21 -7.35
CA ALA A 39 -4.21 -1.11 -6.11
C ALA A 39 -3.48 0.24 -6.00
N ARG A 40 -2.80 0.67 -7.07
CA ARG A 40 -2.15 1.98 -7.13
C ARG A 40 -3.12 3.14 -6.90
N TYR A 41 -4.30 3.09 -7.51
CA TYR A 41 -5.33 4.13 -7.34
C TYR A 41 -5.75 4.25 -5.86
N TYR A 42 -6.03 3.13 -5.18
CA TYR A 42 -6.41 3.16 -3.77
C TYR A 42 -5.25 3.57 -2.85
N LEU A 43 -4.03 3.12 -3.13
CA LEU A 43 -2.83 3.48 -2.37
C LEU A 43 -2.52 4.98 -2.48
N LEU A 44 -2.72 5.60 -3.64
CA LEU A 44 -2.61 7.05 -3.79
C LEU A 44 -3.65 7.78 -2.93
N GLY A 45 -4.88 7.27 -2.89
CA GLY A 45 -5.93 7.82 -2.02
C GLY A 45 -5.64 7.64 -0.53
N LEU A 46 -4.97 6.56 -0.12
CA LEU A 46 -4.52 6.36 1.27
C LEU A 46 -3.33 7.26 1.60
N ALA A 47 -2.44 7.51 0.63
CA ALA A 47 -1.31 8.40 0.80
C ALA A 47 -1.76 9.86 0.97
N SER A 48 -2.77 10.31 0.22
CA SER A 48 -3.36 11.64 0.42
C SER A 48 -4.03 11.80 1.78
N GLU A 49 -4.46 10.71 2.40
CA GLU A 49 -5.03 10.68 3.76
C GLU A 49 -3.97 10.51 4.86
N GLY A 50 -2.69 10.37 4.50
CA GLY A 50 -1.61 10.15 5.46
C GLY A 50 -1.59 8.76 6.10
N CYS A 51 -2.34 7.80 5.56
CA CYS A 51 -2.39 6.43 6.08
C CYS A 51 -1.20 5.57 5.60
N VAL A 52 -0.63 5.90 4.43
CA VAL A 52 0.51 5.16 3.87
C VAL A 52 1.58 6.11 3.36
N GLU A 53 2.83 5.69 3.50
CA GLU A 53 3.99 6.34 2.93
C GLU A 53 4.33 5.71 1.57
N LYS A 54 4.76 6.55 0.63
CA LYS A 54 5.15 6.17 -0.72
C LYS A 54 6.64 6.47 -0.93
N LYS A 55 7.41 5.47 -1.38
CA LYS A 55 8.84 5.61 -1.70
C LYS A 55 9.10 5.32 -3.18
N GLU A 56 9.70 6.27 -3.88
CA GLU A 56 10.05 6.19 -5.30
C GLU A 56 11.57 6.26 -5.51
N PHE A 57 12.10 5.47 -6.46
CA PHE A 57 13.53 5.37 -6.74
C PHE A 57 13.92 5.86 -8.15
N GLY A 58 12.99 6.51 -8.86
CA GLY A 58 13.16 6.97 -10.23
C GLY A 58 12.50 6.08 -11.29
N LYS A 59 12.74 6.39 -12.57
CA LYS A 59 12.08 5.72 -13.70
C LYS A 59 12.41 4.22 -13.76
N GLY A 60 11.40 3.40 -14.07
CA GLY A 60 11.55 1.95 -14.26
C GLY A 60 11.72 1.15 -12.97
N LYS A 61 11.73 1.80 -11.80
CA LYS A 61 11.76 1.12 -10.50
C LYS A 61 10.35 0.98 -9.92
N PRO A 62 10.04 -0.12 -9.21
CA PRO A 62 8.78 -0.27 -8.50
C PRO A 62 8.57 0.85 -7.48
N ILE A 63 7.32 1.27 -7.33
CA ILE A 63 6.90 2.14 -6.21
C ILE A 63 6.69 1.24 -5.01
N LEU A 64 7.23 1.67 -3.87
CA LEU A 64 7.08 0.99 -2.60
C LEU A 64 6.14 1.74 -1.68
N TRP A 65 5.41 0.98 -0.87
CA TRP A 65 4.37 1.47 0.03
C TRP A 65 4.52 0.85 1.41
N ARG A 66 4.18 1.61 2.44
CA ARG A 66 4.19 1.17 3.83
C ARG A 66 3.09 1.87 4.61
N LEU A 67 2.57 1.24 5.66
CA LEU A 67 1.67 1.92 6.59
C LEU A 67 2.42 3.05 7.32
N THR A 68 1.82 4.22 7.43
CA THR A 68 2.41 5.32 8.21
C THR A 68 2.27 5.00 9.71
N PRO A 69 3.28 5.28 10.56
CA PRO A 69 3.22 5.03 12.00
C PRO A 69 2.11 5.79 12.76
N ALA A 70 1.37 6.67 12.09
CA ALA A 70 0.22 7.41 12.63
C ALA A 70 -1.15 6.92 12.09
N GLY A 71 -1.18 5.86 11.26
CA GLY A 71 -2.33 5.48 10.41
C GLY A 71 -3.03 4.16 10.73
#